data_AF-E1ZIV0-F1
#
_entry.id   AF-E1ZIV0-F1
#
_cell.length_a   1.000
_cell.length_b   1.000
_cell.length_c   1.000
_cell.angle_alpha   90.00
_cell.angle_beta   90.00
_cell.angle_gamma   90.00
#
_symmetry.space_group_name_H-M   'P 1'
#
loop_
_entity.id
_entity.type
_entity.pdbx_description
1 polymer ?
#
loop_
_entity_poly.entity_id
_entity_poly.type
_entity_poly.pdbx_seq_one_letter_code
_entity_poly.pdbx_strand_id
1 'polypeptide(L)'
;MDSTAAAAAAAVRAFYDFLNAKDAEGLYGLLAENIEWDCNEIATSAQKAGVPWLQTASGKQALIEMSAKGAAVELDTSKFQFCLKQVFVLQQVVVDGDAAFSVSETTIACRRTAVAAVQFGFDAAGKISKFRHWVDTASIAAVMLKLNWSRLAWSRSRPPAAARYVPWEVAKDAKNDSVLVVDCTHTGLPTMTHHKGHRNPPGGCSDCSTGLVLDALAATGSLGAMVAPWLVKPAVSVNHFDADAVLSLWAYCHQDTALEHSALLRHAARIGDLREAGLGSSPEALAARSWDGVTSEEQVHHALKLCCWINTIERTRFSPPYVDKDADAKHVYFLERLAAALTTEGIAELRQISECCYMQEWEEDYSSVLAGWQLMEDMRPNSVHRHDNLGMVVLRPARPLNYYSLFSFAIGADTVVTVLPGNRYEVESR
;
A
#
# COMPACT_ATOMS: atom_id res chain seq x y z
N MET A 1 27.56 31.22 24.55
CA MET A 1 26.24 31.75 24.15
C MET A 1 25.68 32.51 25.33
N ASP A 2 25.06 33.67 25.10
CA ASP A 2 24.34 34.41 26.14
C ASP A 2 23.23 33.51 26.74
N SER A 3 23.00 33.59 28.05
CA SER A 3 22.00 32.80 28.78
C SER A 3 20.61 32.88 28.14
N THR A 4 20.29 34.03 27.56
CA THR A 4 19.06 34.31 26.80
C THR A 4 18.94 33.44 25.54
N ALA A 5 20.04 33.25 24.79
CA ALA A 5 20.04 32.46 23.56
C ALA A 5 19.86 30.96 23.83
N ALA A 6 20.44 30.47 24.93
CA ALA A 6 20.28 29.09 25.37
C ALA A 6 18.83 28.80 25.81
N ALA A 7 18.20 29.73 26.54
CA ALA A 7 16.81 29.63 26.95
C ALA A 7 15.85 29.63 25.74
N ALA A 8 16.08 30.52 24.76
CA ALA A 8 15.30 30.56 23.52
C ALA A 8 15.42 29.25 22.72
N ALA A 9 16.63 28.70 22.59
CA ALA A 9 16.85 27.43 21.91
C ALA A 9 16.17 26.25 22.64
N ALA A 10 16.16 26.24 23.97
CA ALA A 10 15.46 25.24 24.77
C ALA A 10 13.94 25.31 24.59
N ALA A 11 13.37 26.53 24.54
CA ALA A 11 11.95 26.73 24.30
C ALA A 11 11.51 26.28 22.90
N VAL A 12 12.30 26.56 21.85
CA VAL A 12 12.04 26.05 20.50
C VAL A 12 12.07 24.52 20.45
N ARG A 13 13.02 23.89 21.14
CA ARG A 13 13.10 22.42 21.20
C ARG A 13 11.87 21.83 21.87
N ALA A 14 11.52 22.34 23.06
CA ALA A 14 10.34 21.91 23.80
C ALA A 14 9.05 22.09 22.99
N PHE A 15 8.94 23.18 22.20
CA PHE A 15 7.79 23.41 21.31
C PHE A 15 7.59 22.26 20.32
N TYR A 16 8.66 21.80 19.67
CA TYR A 16 8.56 20.67 18.74
C TYR A 16 8.40 19.33 19.44
N ASP A 17 9.02 19.13 20.61
CA ASP A 17 8.83 17.92 21.41
C ASP A 17 7.34 17.75 21.80
N PHE A 18 6.67 18.82 22.23
CA PHE A 18 5.24 18.80 22.53
C PHE A 18 4.36 18.58 21.30
N LEU A 19 4.69 19.19 20.16
CA LEU A 19 3.99 18.93 18.89
C LEU A 19 4.10 17.46 18.44
N ASN A 20 5.26 16.84 18.61
CA ASN A 20 5.50 15.44 18.26
C ASN A 20 4.80 14.48 19.24
N ALA A 21 4.75 14.85 20.53
CA ALA A 21 4.06 14.09 21.57
C ALA A 21 2.53 14.29 21.57
N LYS A 22 2.01 15.21 20.74
CA LYS A 22 0.61 15.66 20.75
C LYS A 22 0.16 16.21 22.11
N ASP A 23 1.09 16.84 22.84
CA ASP A 23 0.84 17.41 24.16
C ASP A 23 0.42 18.89 24.04
N ALA A 24 -0.90 19.11 23.97
CA ALA A 24 -1.46 20.44 23.83
C ALA A 24 -1.21 21.32 25.07
N GLU A 25 -1.28 20.76 26.28
CA GLU A 25 -1.08 21.51 27.51
C GLU A 25 0.37 22.00 27.66
N GLY A 26 1.33 21.11 27.39
CA GLY A 26 2.75 21.45 27.34
C GLY A 26 3.05 22.54 26.32
N LEU A 27 2.47 22.42 25.11
CA LEU A 27 2.61 23.41 24.05
C LEU A 27 2.06 24.78 24.47
N TYR A 28 0.83 24.84 24.99
CA TYR A 28 0.22 26.09 25.46
C TYR A 28 0.96 26.69 26.65
N GLY A 29 1.62 25.85 27.45
CA GLY A 29 2.53 26.27 28.51
C GLY A 29 3.71 27.09 28.00
N LEU A 30 4.14 26.94 26.74
CA LEU A 30 5.26 27.69 26.16
C LEU A 30 4.87 29.04 25.56
N LEU A 31 3.59 29.29 25.34
CA LEU A 31 3.10 30.47 24.63
C LEU A 31 2.79 31.62 25.58
N ALA A 32 3.15 32.84 25.17
CA ALA A 32 2.73 34.06 25.85
C ALA A 32 1.23 34.31 25.65
N GLU A 33 0.58 34.99 26.59
CA GLU A 33 -0.85 35.29 26.50
C GLU A 33 -1.19 36.16 25.28
N ASN A 34 -0.24 37.01 24.85
CA ASN A 34 -0.35 37.92 23.70
C ASN A 34 0.35 37.39 22.43
N ILE A 35 0.52 36.07 22.28
CA ILE A 35 1.16 35.44 21.10
C ILE A 35 0.60 35.97 19.77
N GLU A 36 1.49 36.39 18.87
CA GLU A 36 1.19 36.64 17.45
C GLU A 36 1.56 35.40 16.62
N TRP A 37 0.57 34.76 16.01
CA TRP A 37 0.74 33.55 15.19
C TRP A 37 0.54 33.85 13.71
N ASP A 38 1.58 33.63 12.91
CA ASP A 38 1.61 33.81 11.45
C ASP A 38 1.09 35.17 10.95
N CYS A 39 1.16 36.19 11.82
CA CYS A 39 0.88 37.59 11.52
C CYS A 39 1.97 38.17 10.60
N ASN A 40 1.81 37.88 9.32
CA ASN A 40 2.61 38.44 8.22
C ASN A 40 1.91 39.70 7.68
N GLU A 41 2.69 40.71 7.29
CA GLU A 41 2.15 41.94 6.68
C GLU A 41 1.45 41.65 5.33
N ILE A 42 1.84 40.55 4.68
CA ILE A 42 1.26 40.07 3.43
C ILE A 42 0.77 38.65 3.66
N ALA A 43 -0.50 38.40 3.34
CA ALA A 43 -1.09 37.07 3.43
C ALA A 43 -0.33 36.07 2.53
N THR A 44 0.08 34.95 3.11
CA THR A 44 0.73 33.85 2.38
C THR A 44 -0.24 33.18 1.41
N SER A 45 0.28 32.41 0.44
CA SER A 45 -0.56 31.61 -0.47
C SER A 45 -1.46 30.62 0.28
N ALA A 46 -0.97 30.03 1.37
CA ALA A 46 -1.79 29.15 2.21
C ALA A 46 -2.90 29.90 2.97
N GLN A 47 -2.60 31.11 3.46
CA GLN A 47 -3.61 31.98 4.09
C GLN A 47 -4.71 32.34 3.09
N LYS A 48 -4.32 32.76 1.88
CA LYS A 48 -5.24 33.05 0.77
C LYS A 48 -6.06 31.82 0.33
N ALA A 49 -5.49 30.61 0.45
CA ALA A 49 -6.16 29.36 0.15
C ALA A 49 -7.06 28.85 1.29
N GLY A 50 -7.16 29.57 2.42
CA GLY A 50 -8.03 29.21 3.53
C GLY A 50 -7.58 28.00 4.35
N VAL A 51 -6.28 27.67 4.33
CA VAL A 51 -5.75 26.53 5.12
C VAL A 51 -5.94 26.83 6.62
N PRO A 52 -6.78 26.08 7.37
CA PRO A 52 -7.25 26.49 8.70
C PRO A 52 -6.13 26.68 9.74
N TRP A 53 -5.09 25.86 9.72
CA TRP A 53 -3.99 25.90 10.69
C TRP A 53 -2.83 26.85 10.33
N LEU A 54 -2.92 27.54 9.19
CA LEU A 54 -1.94 28.57 8.75
C LEU A 54 -2.56 29.97 8.76
N GLN A 55 -3.76 30.12 9.32
CA GLN A 55 -4.41 31.43 9.46
C GLN A 55 -3.71 32.27 10.54
N THR A 56 -3.84 33.59 10.41
CA THR A 56 -3.35 34.52 11.44
C THR A 56 -4.17 34.35 12.72
N ALA A 57 -3.49 34.26 13.87
CA ALA A 57 -4.14 34.26 15.17
C ALA A 57 -3.40 35.24 16.11
N SER A 58 -4.15 35.91 16.99
CA SER A 58 -3.57 36.78 18.01
C SER A 58 -4.19 36.45 19.35
N GLY A 59 -3.34 36.26 20.36
CA GLY A 59 -3.73 35.81 21.68
C GLY A 59 -3.82 34.28 21.77
N LYS A 60 -3.45 33.76 22.94
CA LYS A 60 -3.35 32.32 23.21
C LYS A 60 -4.68 31.59 23.00
N GLN A 61 -5.80 32.19 23.41
CA GLN A 61 -7.13 31.61 23.26
C GLN A 61 -7.52 31.39 21.79
N ALA A 62 -7.22 32.36 20.91
CA ALA A 62 -7.50 32.23 19.48
C ALA A 62 -6.69 31.08 18.84
N LEU A 63 -5.47 30.85 19.34
CA LEU A 63 -4.66 29.73 18.89
C LEU A 63 -5.20 28.38 19.36
N ILE A 64 -5.68 28.29 20.60
CA ILE A 64 -6.34 27.08 21.13
C ILE A 64 -7.54 26.73 20.22
N GLU A 65 -8.40 27.70 19.91
CA GLU A 65 -9.55 27.50 19.03
C GLU A 65 -9.15 27.12 17.60
N MET A 66 -8.08 27.71 17.06
CA MET A 66 -7.54 27.35 15.76
C MET A 66 -6.98 25.92 15.75
N SER A 67 -6.26 25.52 16.80
CA SER A 67 -5.71 24.18 16.93
C SER A 67 -6.79 23.11 17.09
N ALA A 68 -7.90 23.42 17.79
CA ALA A 68 -9.06 22.54 17.86
C ALA A 68 -9.72 22.32 16.47
N LYS A 69 -9.73 23.35 15.62
CA LYS A 69 -10.17 23.23 14.22
C LYS A 69 -9.17 22.47 13.34
N GLY A 70 -7.87 22.60 13.62
CA GLY A 70 -6.79 21.91 12.91
C GLY A 70 -6.63 20.44 13.29
N ALA A 71 -6.94 20.06 14.53
CA ALA A 71 -6.89 18.67 15.01
C ALA A 71 -7.90 17.74 14.30
N ALA A 72 -8.92 18.32 13.64
CA ALA A 72 -9.82 17.58 12.75
C ALA A 72 -9.13 17.14 11.44
N VAL A 73 -7.97 17.71 11.10
CA VAL A 73 -7.11 17.28 9.99
C VAL A 73 -5.94 16.53 10.62
N GLU A 74 -6.03 15.20 10.66
CA GLU A 74 -4.98 14.34 11.21
C GLU A 74 -3.71 14.44 10.36
N LEU A 75 -2.84 15.37 10.75
CA LEU A 75 -1.47 15.46 10.28
C LEU A 75 -0.61 14.59 11.21
N ASP A 76 0.06 13.59 10.65
CA ASP A 76 1.11 12.86 11.38
C ASP A 76 2.34 13.77 11.51
N THR A 77 2.49 14.35 12.69
CA THR A 77 3.60 15.22 13.07
C THR A 77 4.79 14.44 13.63
N SER A 78 4.70 13.12 13.81
CA SER A 78 5.74 12.32 14.49
C SER A 78 7.12 12.28 13.79
N LYS A 79 7.24 12.89 12.60
CA LYS A 79 8.43 12.88 11.74
C LYS A 79 9.00 14.27 11.42
N PHE A 80 8.63 15.31 12.18
CA PHE A 80 9.32 16.60 12.06
C PHE A 80 10.78 16.48 12.49
N GLN A 81 11.71 16.67 11.56
CA GLN A 81 13.15 16.71 11.83
C GLN A 81 13.70 18.08 11.48
N PHE A 82 13.78 18.97 12.47
CA PHE A 82 14.41 20.27 12.29
C PHE A 82 15.92 20.19 12.50
N CYS A 83 16.69 20.55 11.46
CA CYS A 83 18.12 20.76 11.58
C CYS A 83 18.38 22.22 11.98
N LEU A 84 18.52 22.47 13.29
CA LEU A 84 18.65 23.82 13.84
C LEU A 84 19.92 24.54 13.31
N LYS A 85 19.80 25.25 12.18
CA LYS A 85 20.82 26.19 11.68
C LYS A 85 20.55 27.56 12.30
N GLN A 86 21.12 27.83 13.47
CA GLN A 86 20.81 29.02 14.25
C GLN A 86 21.38 30.31 13.64
N VAL A 87 20.54 31.33 13.49
CA VAL A 87 20.94 32.73 13.42
C VAL A 87 20.21 33.49 14.53
N PHE A 88 20.97 34.01 15.51
CA PHE A 88 20.42 34.83 16.60
C PHE A 88 20.59 36.30 16.27
N VAL A 89 19.48 37.02 16.17
CA VAL A 89 19.46 38.48 16.14
C VAL A 89 18.38 38.94 17.11
N LEU A 90 18.76 39.64 18.18
CA LEU A 90 17.85 40.43 19.04
C LEU A 90 16.56 39.68 19.48
N GLN A 91 16.70 38.64 20.30
CA GLN A 91 15.59 37.83 20.85
C GLN A 91 14.75 37.06 19.80
N GLN A 92 15.26 36.93 18.58
CA GLN A 92 14.63 36.12 17.55
C GLN A 92 15.48 34.89 17.24
N VAL A 93 14.81 33.76 17.05
CA VAL A 93 15.43 32.52 16.58
C VAL A 93 14.82 32.21 15.23
N VAL A 94 15.66 32.17 14.20
CA VAL A 94 15.28 31.61 12.89
C VAL A 94 15.72 30.15 12.85
N VAL A 95 14.77 29.28 12.53
CA VAL A 95 14.99 27.85 12.33
C VAL A 95 14.76 27.53 10.86
N ASP A 96 15.78 26.98 10.21
CA ASP A 96 15.67 26.30 8.93
C ASP A 96 15.48 24.81 9.20
N GLY A 97 14.60 24.13 8.46
CA GLY A 97 14.41 22.70 8.65
C GLY A 97 13.52 22.02 7.63
N ASP A 98 13.63 20.70 7.63
CA ASP A 98 12.92 19.81 6.74
C ASP A 98 11.69 19.25 7.48
N ALA A 99 10.51 19.58 6.99
CA ALA A 99 9.27 19.04 7.52
C ALA A 99 8.75 17.92 6.62
N ALA A 100 8.46 16.76 7.22
CA ALA A 100 7.75 15.65 6.59
C ALA A 100 6.39 15.50 7.27
N PHE A 101 5.33 15.46 6.47
CA PHE A 101 3.95 15.33 6.94
C PHE A 101 3.30 14.13 6.27
N SER A 102 2.34 13.50 6.94
CA SER A 102 1.35 12.63 6.29
C SER A 102 -0.05 13.08 6.66
N VAL A 103 -1.00 12.96 5.74
CA VAL A 103 -2.41 13.30 5.95
C VAL A 103 -3.16 11.97 6.05
N SER A 104 -3.65 11.62 7.23
CA SER A 104 -4.18 10.26 7.49
C SER A 104 -5.53 9.99 6.81
N GLU A 105 -6.32 11.03 6.48
CA GLU A 105 -7.62 10.86 5.81
C GLU A 105 -7.51 10.41 4.34
N THR A 106 -6.28 10.28 3.84
CA THR A 106 -6.01 9.71 2.53
C THR A 106 -4.94 8.63 2.67
N THR A 107 -5.20 7.44 2.13
CA THR A 107 -4.28 6.31 1.96
C THR A 107 -3.00 6.63 1.17
N ILE A 108 -2.73 7.92 0.88
CA ILE A 108 -1.56 8.42 0.16
C ILE A 108 -0.60 9.03 1.17
N ALA A 109 0.37 8.24 1.63
CA ALA A 109 1.53 8.73 2.36
C ALA A 109 2.41 9.60 1.44
N CYS A 110 2.14 10.89 1.33
CA CYS A 110 2.97 11.81 0.56
C CYS A 110 4.16 12.27 1.41
N ARG A 111 5.29 11.54 1.35
CA ARG A 111 6.54 12.02 1.96
C ARG A 111 7.14 13.10 1.07
N ARG A 112 7.04 14.35 1.51
CA ARG A 112 7.75 15.48 0.90
C ARG A 112 8.55 16.20 1.96
N THR A 113 9.74 16.63 1.55
CA THR A 113 10.60 17.51 2.30
C THR A 113 10.22 18.93 1.92
N ALA A 114 9.59 19.66 2.82
CA ALA A 114 9.41 21.10 2.65
C ALA A 114 10.52 21.81 3.43
N VAL A 115 11.25 22.70 2.75
CA VAL A 115 12.16 23.62 3.41
C VAL A 115 11.31 24.74 4.01
N ALA A 116 11.37 24.87 5.33
CA ALA A 116 10.64 25.87 6.09
C ALA A 116 11.61 26.78 6.82
N ALA A 117 11.38 28.09 6.75
CA ALA A 117 11.96 29.04 7.68
C ALA A 117 10.90 29.39 8.74
N VAL A 118 11.25 29.24 10.01
CA VAL A 118 10.38 29.59 11.15
C VAL A 118 11.07 30.64 12.00
N GLN A 119 10.40 31.74 12.31
CA GLN A 119 10.87 32.75 13.25
C GLN A 119 10.07 32.65 14.55
N PHE A 120 10.80 32.51 15.65
CA PHE A 120 10.28 32.64 17.00
C PHE A 120 10.72 33.97 17.60
N GLY A 121 9.80 34.68 18.24
CA GLY A 121 10.08 35.80 19.14
C GLY A 121 9.65 35.46 20.57
N PHE A 122 10.37 35.99 21.55
CA PHE A 122 10.16 35.69 22.97
C PHE A 122 9.82 36.96 23.75
N ASP A 123 8.97 36.84 24.77
CA ASP A 123 8.74 37.91 25.74
C ASP A 123 9.81 37.95 26.83
N ALA A 124 9.68 38.89 27.77
CA ALA A 124 10.61 39.04 28.89
C ALA A 124 10.63 37.83 29.85
N ALA A 125 9.58 36.99 29.84
CA ALA A 125 9.49 35.76 30.63
C ALA A 125 10.03 34.53 29.87
N GLY A 126 10.53 34.71 28.64
CA GLY A 126 11.03 33.63 27.79
C GLY A 126 9.93 32.79 27.16
N LYS A 127 8.67 33.23 27.18
CA LYS A 127 7.56 32.58 26.47
C LYS A 127 7.56 33.00 25.01
N ILE A 128 7.08 32.13 24.13
CA ILE A 128 6.95 32.43 22.70
C ILE A 128 5.84 33.46 22.54
N SER A 129 6.22 34.67 22.13
CA SER A 129 5.30 35.80 21.89
C SER A 129 5.07 36.05 20.41
N LYS A 130 5.89 35.45 19.54
CA LYS A 130 5.74 35.54 18.09
C LYS A 130 6.15 34.24 17.43
N PHE A 131 5.33 33.77 16.50
CA PHE A 131 5.62 32.63 15.63
C PHE A 131 5.29 33.04 14.19
N ARG A 132 6.27 32.91 13.28
CA ARG A 132 6.06 33.14 11.85
C ARG A 132 6.65 32.00 11.05
N HIS A 133 5.93 31.57 10.05
CA HIS A 133 6.26 30.44 9.21
C HIS A 133 6.29 30.86 7.74
N TRP A 134 7.44 30.64 7.10
CA TRP A 134 7.61 30.76 5.65
C TRP A 134 7.90 29.38 5.08
N VAL A 135 6.88 28.81 4.46
CA VAL A 135 6.98 27.57 3.68
C VAL A 135 6.66 27.88 2.24
N ASP A 136 7.35 27.21 1.33
CA ASP A 136 6.92 27.13 -0.07
C ASP A 136 5.60 26.36 -0.17
N THR A 137 4.52 27.07 0.13
CA THR A 137 3.16 26.55 0.14
C THR A 137 2.62 26.35 -1.27
N ALA A 138 3.30 26.81 -2.33
CA ALA A 138 2.90 26.50 -3.70
C ALA A 138 3.06 25.00 -3.99
N SER A 139 4.14 24.38 -3.48
CA SER A 139 4.38 22.94 -3.58
C SER A 139 3.34 22.11 -2.83
N ILE A 140 2.89 22.58 -1.66
CA ILE A 140 1.88 21.90 -0.81
C ILE A 140 0.46 22.13 -1.34
N ALA A 141 0.12 23.37 -1.72
CA ALA A 141 -1.20 23.73 -2.24
C ALA A 141 -1.49 23.06 -3.59
N ALA A 142 -0.48 22.88 -4.45
CA ALA A 142 -0.63 22.14 -5.70
C ALA A 142 -1.02 20.67 -5.46
N VAL A 143 -0.57 20.05 -4.36
CA VAL A 143 -0.94 18.69 -3.98
C VAL A 143 -2.34 18.65 -3.40
N MET A 144 -2.67 19.53 -2.46
CA MET A 144 -4.01 19.61 -1.86
C MET A 144 -5.08 19.90 -2.92
N LEU A 145 -4.81 20.83 -3.86
CA LEU A 145 -5.73 21.14 -4.96
C LEU A 145 -5.85 19.98 -5.95
N LYS A 146 -4.76 19.27 -6.28
CA LYS A 146 -4.82 18.05 -7.09
C LYS A 146 -5.64 16.96 -6.40
N LEU A 147 -5.45 16.72 -5.11
CA LEU A 147 -6.21 15.71 -4.36
C LEU A 147 -7.70 16.07 -4.29
N ASN A 148 -8.04 17.35 -4.06
CA ASN A 148 -9.42 17.79 -3.96
C ASN A 148 -10.15 17.82 -5.31
N TRP A 149 -9.46 18.21 -6.40
CA TRP A 149 -9.99 18.12 -7.77
C TRP A 149 -10.14 16.67 -8.24
N SER A 150 -9.22 15.78 -7.87
CA SER A 150 -9.34 14.34 -8.14
C SER A 150 -10.55 13.76 -7.41
N ARG A 151 -10.79 14.13 -6.14
CA ARG A 151 -11.98 13.75 -5.36
C ARG A 151 -13.28 14.26 -6.00
N LEU A 152 -13.35 15.52 -6.39
CA LEU A 152 -14.56 16.11 -6.98
C LEU A 152 -14.87 15.59 -8.39
N ALA A 153 -13.85 15.24 -9.18
CA ALA A 153 -14.02 14.61 -10.48
C ALA A 153 -14.36 13.11 -10.38
N TRP A 154 -13.81 12.40 -9.38
CA TRP A 154 -13.97 10.95 -9.22
C TRP A 154 -15.22 10.57 -8.40
N SER A 155 -15.59 11.34 -7.36
CA SER A 155 -16.85 11.13 -6.62
C SER A 155 -18.10 11.36 -7.47
N ARG A 156 -17.99 12.15 -8.56
CA ARG A 156 -19.07 12.37 -9.53
C ARG A 156 -19.17 11.27 -10.60
N SER A 157 -18.27 10.30 -10.59
CA SER A 157 -18.20 9.16 -11.52
C SER A 157 -18.05 7.82 -10.80
N ARG A 158 -18.48 7.73 -9.53
CA ARG A 158 -18.55 6.45 -8.82
C ARG A 158 -19.42 5.48 -9.65
N PRO A 159 -18.92 4.28 -10.00
CA PRO A 159 -19.71 3.34 -10.78
C PRO A 159 -21.04 3.02 -10.07
N PRO A 160 -22.12 2.79 -10.82
CA PRO A 160 -23.41 2.37 -10.28
C PRO A 160 -23.29 0.93 -9.76
N ALA A 161 -23.62 0.71 -8.47
CA ALA A 161 -23.55 -0.57 -7.76
C ALA A 161 -22.17 -1.26 -7.79
N ALA A 162 -21.85 -2.03 -6.73
CA ALA A 162 -20.67 -2.89 -6.75
C ALA A 162 -20.79 -3.85 -7.94
N ALA A 163 -19.73 -3.97 -8.75
CA ALA A 163 -19.69 -4.95 -9.82
C ALA A 163 -19.93 -6.34 -9.25
N ARG A 164 -20.64 -7.19 -9.98
CA ARG A 164 -20.92 -8.57 -9.54
C ARG A 164 -20.12 -9.57 -10.36
N TYR A 165 -19.65 -10.61 -9.69
CA TYR A 165 -19.15 -11.79 -10.38
C TYR A 165 -20.26 -12.45 -11.21
N VAL A 166 -19.93 -12.88 -12.42
CA VAL A 166 -20.77 -13.75 -13.25
C VAL A 166 -19.99 -15.00 -13.68
N PRO A 167 -20.62 -16.20 -13.63
CA PRO A 167 -20.02 -17.44 -14.13
C PRO A 167 -19.44 -17.33 -15.54
N TRP A 168 -18.36 -18.05 -15.81
CA TRP A 168 -17.70 -18.00 -17.12
C TRP A 168 -18.65 -18.40 -18.25
N GLU A 169 -19.49 -19.40 -18.01
CA GLU A 169 -20.48 -19.89 -18.97
C GLU A 169 -21.48 -18.80 -19.42
N VAL A 170 -21.69 -17.78 -18.60
CA VAL A 170 -22.51 -16.60 -18.94
C VAL A 170 -21.68 -15.57 -19.73
N ALA A 171 -20.41 -15.40 -19.39
CA ALA A 171 -19.54 -14.39 -19.98
C ALA A 171 -18.94 -14.79 -21.34
N LYS A 172 -18.65 -16.08 -21.55
CA LYS A 172 -17.91 -16.58 -22.73
C LYS A 172 -18.58 -16.29 -24.08
N ASP A 173 -19.90 -16.21 -24.08
CA ASP A 173 -20.70 -15.92 -25.28
C ASP A 173 -21.30 -14.50 -25.23
N ALA A 174 -20.98 -13.73 -24.19
CA ALA A 174 -21.47 -12.37 -24.05
C ALA A 174 -20.86 -11.48 -25.14
N LYS A 175 -21.75 -10.85 -25.91
CA LYS A 175 -21.40 -9.90 -26.97
C LYS A 175 -21.60 -8.45 -26.55
N ASN A 176 -22.12 -8.22 -25.35
CA ASN A 176 -22.32 -6.89 -24.82
C ASN A 176 -21.10 -6.45 -24.01
N ASP A 177 -20.79 -5.15 -24.06
CA ASP A 177 -19.64 -4.57 -23.38
C ASP A 177 -19.91 -4.33 -21.88
N SER A 178 -20.61 -5.28 -21.23
CA SER A 178 -21.05 -5.19 -19.83
C SER A 178 -20.27 -6.06 -18.86
N VAL A 179 -19.36 -6.89 -19.38
CA VAL A 179 -18.53 -7.80 -18.59
C VAL A 179 -17.06 -7.45 -18.79
N LEU A 180 -16.33 -7.23 -17.69
CA LEU A 180 -14.88 -7.24 -17.68
C LEU A 180 -14.40 -8.69 -17.52
N VAL A 181 -13.44 -9.11 -18.33
CA VAL A 181 -12.78 -10.40 -18.15
C VAL A 181 -11.44 -10.18 -17.44
N VAL A 182 -11.25 -10.80 -16.29
CA VAL A 182 -9.97 -10.73 -15.54
C VAL A 182 -9.27 -12.07 -15.63
N ASP A 183 -7.95 -12.03 -15.59
CA ASP A 183 -7.10 -13.22 -15.54
C ASP A 183 -7.34 -14.29 -16.61
N CYS A 184 -7.96 -13.91 -17.72
CA CYS A 184 -7.95 -14.72 -18.93
C CYS A 184 -8.20 -13.83 -20.14
N THR A 185 -8.00 -14.38 -21.34
CA THR A 185 -8.25 -13.66 -22.58
C THR A 185 -9.67 -13.91 -23.09
N HIS A 186 -10.25 -12.90 -23.74
CA HIS A 186 -11.53 -13.02 -24.42
C HIS A 186 -11.48 -12.29 -25.77
N THR A 187 -12.12 -12.84 -26.79
CA THR A 187 -12.06 -12.31 -28.17
C THR A 187 -12.97 -11.11 -28.39
N GLY A 188 -14.02 -10.92 -27.57
CA GLY A 188 -15.02 -9.85 -27.74
C GLY A 188 -15.15 -8.84 -26.59
N LEU A 189 -14.65 -9.16 -25.40
CA LEU A 189 -14.82 -8.37 -24.17
C LEU A 189 -13.52 -7.68 -23.75
N PRO A 190 -13.60 -6.55 -23.02
CA PRO A 190 -12.42 -5.93 -22.41
C PRO A 190 -11.78 -6.89 -21.40
N THR A 191 -10.46 -6.86 -21.31
CA THR A 191 -9.70 -7.72 -20.39
C THR A 191 -8.86 -6.91 -19.41
N MET A 192 -8.52 -7.50 -18.26
CA MET A 192 -7.42 -7.12 -17.38
C MET A 192 -6.70 -8.41 -16.96
N THR A 193 -5.69 -8.79 -17.72
CA THR A 193 -5.02 -10.09 -17.58
C THR A 193 -3.54 -10.03 -17.92
N HIS A 194 -2.70 -10.75 -17.20
CA HIS A 194 -1.28 -10.88 -17.52
C HIS A 194 -1.03 -11.77 -18.76
N HIS A 195 -2.03 -12.52 -19.22
CA HIS A 195 -1.90 -13.46 -20.34
C HIS A 195 -1.57 -12.76 -21.68
N LYS A 196 -0.76 -13.43 -22.51
CA LYS A 196 -0.41 -12.96 -23.87
C LYS A 196 -1.67 -12.78 -24.73
N GLY A 197 -1.70 -11.71 -25.53
CA GLY A 197 -2.84 -11.39 -26.40
C GLY A 197 -3.99 -10.64 -25.71
N HIS A 198 -3.76 -10.13 -24.51
CA HIS A 198 -4.72 -9.32 -23.77
C HIS A 198 -5.12 -8.01 -24.49
N ARG A 199 -6.26 -7.46 -24.09
CA ARG A 199 -6.73 -6.11 -24.46
C ARG A 199 -6.91 -5.24 -23.22
N ASN A 200 -5.89 -5.26 -22.37
CA ASN A 200 -5.81 -4.44 -21.17
C ASN A 200 -5.88 -2.94 -21.54
N PRO A 201 -6.40 -2.10 -20.63
CA PRO A 201 -6.31 -0.67 -20.83
C PRO A 201 -4.84 -0.21 -20.73
N PRO A 202 -4.50 0.97 -21.26
CA PRO A 202 -3.13 1.49 -21.18
C PRO A 202 -2.69 1.72 -19.73
N GLY A 203 -1.39 1.60 -19.47
CA GLY A 203 -0.73 2.06 -18.25
C GLY A 203 -0.68 1.10 -17.07
N GLY A 204 -1.12 -0.15 -17.23
CA GLY A 204 -0.81 -1.23 -16.28
C GLY A 204 0.61 -1.77 -16.51
N CYS A 205 1.34 -2.01 -15.42
CA CYS A 205 2.71 -2.54 -15.47
C CYS A 205 2.90 -3.80 -14.62
N SER A 206 1.87 -4.29 -13.95
CA SER A 206 1.97 -5.47 -13.10
C SER A 206 2.04 -6.78 -13.90
N ASP A 207 2.84 -7.72 -13.39
CA ASP A 207 2.95 -9.09 -13.92
C ASP A 207 1.76 -9.99 -13.58
N CYS A 208 0.85 -9.54 -12.70
CA CYS A 208 -0.33 -10.31 -12.28
C CYS A 208 -1.62 -9.53 -12.58
N SER A 209 -2.69 -10.25 -12.86
CA SER A 209 -4.02 -9.73 -13.19
C SER A 209 -4.61 -8.91 -12.04
N THR A 210 -4.42 -9.33 -10.80
CA THR A 210 -4.80 -8.57 -9.61
C THR A 210 -4.09 -7.23 -9.56
N GLY A 211 -2.79 -7.20 -9.82
CA GLY A 211 -2.02 -5.96 -9.84
C GLY A 211 -2.43 -5.04 -10.98
N LEU A 212 -2.82 -5.58 -12.14
CA LEU A 212 -3.39 -4.81 -13.26
C LEU A 212 -4.74 -4.16 -12.89
N VAL A 213 -5.62 -4.90 -12.19
CA VAL A 213 -6.86 -4.35 -11.66
C VAL A 213 -6.56 -3.21 -10.67
N LEU A 214 -5.63 -3.42 -9.73
CA LEU A 214 -5.25 -2.40 -8.75
C LEU A 214 -4.57 -1.18 -9.38
N ASP A 215 -3.75 -1.35 -10.42
CA ASP A 215 -3.16 -0.26 -11.22
C ASP A 215 -4.26 0.59 -11.86
N ALA A 216 -5.26 -0.06 -12.45
CA ALA A 216 -6.39 0.64 -13.06
C ALA A 216 -7.24 1.38 -12.01
N LEU A 217 -7.53 0.74 -10.87
CA LEU A 217 -8.28 1.37 -9.78
C LEU A 217 -7.56 2.60 -9.20
N ALA A 218 -6.23 2.55 -9.09
CA ALA A 218 -5.42 3.66 -8.59
C ALA A 218 -5.16 4.76 -9.64
N ALA A 219 -5.54 4.54 -10.90
CA ALA A 219 -5.26 5.48 -11.97
C ALA A 219 -6.03 6.81 -11.79
N THR A 220 -5.30 7.92 -11.88
CA THR A 220 -5.86 9.28 -11.76
C THR A 220 -5.58 10.11 -13.02
N GLY A 221 -6.22 11.29 -13.11
CA GLY A 221 -5.98 12.23 -14.21
C GLY A 221 -6.33 11.66 -15.59
N SER A 222 -5.46 11.89 -16.57
CA SER A 222 -5.65 11.39 -17.94
C SER A 222 -5.64 9.87 -18.02
N LEU A 223 -4.82 9.19 -17.22
CA LEU A 223 -4.79 7.74 -17.15
C LEU A 223 -6.11 7.20 -16.59
N GLY A 224 -6.61 7.80 -15.50
CA GLY A 224 -7.92 7.49 -14.94
C GLY A 224 -9.05 7.58 -15.98
N ALA A 225 -9.06 8.65 -16.78
CA ALA A 225 -10.03 8.81 -17.85
C ALA A 225 -9.93 7.72 -18.95
N MET A 226 -8.71 7.24 -19.25
CA MET A 226 -8.49 6.17 -20.23
C MET A 226 -8.92 4.79 -19.72
N VAL A 227 -8.73 4.49 -18.44
CA VAL A 227 -9.10 3.19 -17.86
C VAL A 227 -10.58 3.13 -17.45
N ALA A 228 -11.25 4.27 -17.28
CA ALA A 228 -12.64 4.35 -16.83
C ALA A 228 -13.62 3.41 -17.56
N PRO A 229 -13.54 3.20 -18.90
CA PRO A 229 -14.45 2.26 -19.59
C PRO A 229 -14.35 0.81 -19.10
N TRP A 230 -13.22 0.39 -18.51
CA TRP A 230 -13.05 -0.94 -17.92
C TRP A 230 -13.57 -1.00 -16.48
N LEU A 231 -13.51 0.11 -15.73
CA LEU A 231 -13.89 0.14 -14.31
C LEU A 231 -15.40 0.32 -14.08
N VAL A 232 -16.13 0.71 -15.12
CA VAL A 232 -17.59 0.90 -15.06
C VAL A 232 -18.38 -0.35 -15.49
N LYS A 233 -17.73 -1.50 -15.71
CA LYS A 233 -18.45 -2.71 -16.10
C LYS A 233 -19.25 -3.23 -14.91
N PRO A 234 -20.56 -3.50 -15.08
CA PRO A 234 -21.39 -3.99 -13.97
C PRO A 234 -21.09 -5.44 -13.59
N ALA A 235 -20.36 -6.18 -14.42
CA ALA A 235 -20.04 -7.57 -14.17
C ALA A 235 -18.56 -7.87 -14.46
N VAL A 236 -18.04 -8.89 -13.77
CA VAL A 236 -16.68 -9.41 -13.96
C VAL A 236 -16.68 -10.94 -14.01
N SER A 237 -15.79 -11.52 -14.82
CA SER A 237 -15.69 -12.98 -14.99
C SER A 237 -14.25 -13.42 -15.27
N VAL A 238 -13.99 -14.71 -15.12
CA VAL A 238 -12.71 -15.41 -15.38
C VAL A 238 -13.04 -16.86 -15.74
N ASN A 239 -12.18 -17.54 -16.51
CA ASN A 239 -12.46 -18.88 -17.05
C ASN A 239 -11.84 -20.04 -16.25
N HIS A 240 -11.07 -19.75 -15.22
CA HIS A 240 -10.41 -20.75 -14.39
C HIS A 240 -10.36 -20.27 -12.93
N PHE A 241 -9.78 -21.08 -12.06
CA PHE A 241 -9.60 -20.75 -10.65
C PHE A 241 -8.14 -20.94 -10.24
N ASP A 242 -7.57 -19.88 -9.71
CA ASP A 242 -6.36 -19.87 -8.89
C ASP A 242 -6.39 -18.62 -7.99
N ALA A 243 -5.28 -18.34 -7.30
CA ALA A 243 -5.17 -17.19 -6.41
C ALA A 243 -5.22 -15.83 -7.16
N ASP A 244 -4.59 -15.66 -8.33
CA ASP A 244 -4.63 -14.37 -9.04
C ASP A 244 -6.02 -14.12 -9.65
N ALA A 245 -6.67 -15.16 -10.16
CA ALA A 245 -8.04 -15.11 -10.65
C ALA A 245 -9.02 -14.64 -9.57
N VAL A 246 -9.01 -15.28 -8.40
CA VAL A 246 -9.98 -14.95 -7.34
C VAL A 246 -9.69 -13.59 -6.69
N LEU A 247 -8.41 -13.22 -6.53
CA LEU A 247 -8.02 -11.93 -5.97
C LEU A 247 -8.36 -10.78 -6.93
N SER A 248 -8.17 -10.96 -8.24
CA SER A 248 -8.52 -9.94 -9.24
C SER A 248 -10.04 -9.73 -9.35
N LEU A 249 -10.84 -10.81 -9.31
CA LEU A 249 -12.30 -10.72 -9.20
C LEU A 249 -12.72 -9.95 -7.94
N TRP A 250 -12.15 -10.32 -6.79
CA TRP A 250 -12.50 -9.70 -5.52
C TRP A 250 -12.13 -8.22 -5.51
N ALA A 251 -10.94 -7.87 -5.99
CA ALA A 251 -10.46 -6.50 -6.07
C ALA A 251 -11.37 -5.63 -6.95
N TYR A 252 -11.86 -6.17 -8.06
CA TYR A 252 -12.78 -5.46 -8.94
C TYR A 252 -14.16 -5.25 -8.29
N CYS A 253 -14.67 -6.24 -7.56
CA CYS A 253 -15.97 -6.16 -6.87
C CYS A 253 -15.92 -5.24 -5.63
N HIS A 254 -14.75 -5.09 -4.99
CA HIS A 254 -14.55 -4.37 -3.73
C HIS A 254 -13.49 -3.27 -3.84
N GLN A 255 -13.64 -2.40 -4.84
CA GLN A 255 -12.61 -1.45 -5.29
C GLN A 255 -11.95 -0.63 -4.17
N ASP A 256 -12.76 -0.01 -3.30
CA ASP A 256 -12.26 0.86 -2.22
C ASP A 256 -11.38 0.06 -1.24
N THR A 257 -11.91 -1.06 -0.73
CA THR A 257 -11.19 -1.96 0.20
C THR A 257 -9.98 -2.62 -0.49
N ALA A 258 -10.06 -2.92 -1.78
CA ALA A 258 -8.94 -3.46 -2.52
C ALA A 258 -7.75 -2.49 -2.58
N LEU A 259 -8.01 -1.19 -2.74
CA LEU A 259 -6.96 -0.16 -2.69
C LEU A 259 -6.35 -0.02 -1.30
N GLU A 260 -7.13 -0.17 -0.23
CA GLU A 260 -6.63 -0.18 1.16
C GLU A 260 -5.67 -1.35 1.41
N HIS A 261 -5.93 -2.51 0.81
CA HIS A 261 -5.13 -3.73 0.93
C HIS A 261 -4.22 -4.00 -0.29
N SER A 262 -3.92 -2.98 -1.11
CA SER A 262 -3.24 -3.14 -2.40
C SER A 262 -1.91 -3.89 -2.31
N ALA A 263 -1.07 -3.58 -1.31
CA ALA A 263 0.23 -4.25 -1.15
C ALA A 263 0.09 -5.74 -0.83
N LEU A 264 -0.83 -6.10 0.07
CA LEU A 264 -1.11 -7.48 0.43
C LEU A 264 -1.65 -8.26 -0.78
N LEU A 265 -2.62 -7.69 -1.48
CA LEU A 265 -3.27 -8.32 -2.65
C LEU A 265 -2.28 -8.53 -3.81
N ARG A 266 -1.44 -7.54 -4.12
CA ARG A 266 -0.38 -7.67 -5.14
C ARG A 266 0.58 -8.79 -4.81
N HIS A 267 1.06 -8.83 -3.57
CA HIS A 267 2.03 -9.82 -3.17
C HIS A 267 1.42 -11.22 -3.09
N ALA A 268 0.16 -11.34 -2.66
CA ALA A 268 -0.57 -12.61 -2.69
C ALA A 268 -0.83 -13.11 -4.12
N ALA A 269 -1.14 -12.21 -5.06
CA ALA A 269 -1.26 -12.57 -6.48
C ALA A 269 0.06 -13.07 -7.06
N ARG A 270 1.18 -12.37 -6.78
CA ARG A 270 2.53 -12.83 -7.14
C ARG A 270 2.84 -14.20 -6.56
N ILE A 271 2.49 -14.45 -5.30
CA ILE A 271 2.65 -15.78 -4.69
C ILE A 271 1.77 -16.78 -5.43
N GLY A 272 0.50 -16.48 -5.64
CA GLY A 272 -0.46 -17.36 -6.30
C GLY A 272 -0.01 -17.85 -7.66
N ASP A 273 0.31 -16.90 -8.54
CA ASP A 273 0.57 -17.14 -9.95
C ASP A 273 2.05 -17.41 -10.24
N LEU A 274 2.94 -16.55 -9.74
CA LEU A 274 4.38 -16.65 -9.97
C LEU A 274 5.09 -17.55 -8.94
N ARG A 275 4.45 -17.88 -7.81
CA ARG A 275 5.04 -18.71 -6.73
C ARG A 275 6.22 -18.06 -6.02
N GLU A 276 6.32 -16.74 -6.16
CA GLU A 276 7.42 -15.91 -5.67
C GLU A 276 7.06 -15.25 -4.33
N ALA A 277 7.28 -15.96 -3.22
CA ALA A 277 6.89 -15.45 -1.91
C ALA A 277 7.80 -14.39 -1.31
N GLY A 278 8.88 -14.00 -2.00
CA GLY A 278 9.75 -12.93 -1.53
C GLY A 278 10.25 -13.15 -0.10
N LEU A 279 10.56 -14.39 0.29
CA LEU A 279 11.01 -14.71 1.65
C LEU A 279 12.49 -14.33 1.88
N GLY A 280 12.79 -13.87 3.09
CA GLY A 280 14.14 -13.48 3.52
C GLY A 280 14.68 -12.20 2.87
N SER A 281 16.00 -12.01 2.96
CA SER A 281 16.63 -10.71 2.66
C SER A 281 17.48 -10.71 1.38
N SER A 282 17.23 -11.63 0.44
CA SER A 282 17.94 -11.61 -0.85
C SER A 282 17.59 -10.34 -1.65
N PRO A 283 18.50 -9.80 -2.47
CA PRO A 283 18.21 -8.62 -3.30
C PRO A 283 16.96 -8.79 -4.16
N GLU A 284 16.74 -9.98 -4.72
CA GLU A 284 15.58 -10.29 -5.55
C GLU A 284 14.28 -10.29 -4.72
N ALA A 285 14.30 -10.88 -3.52
CA ALA A 285 13.15 -10.84 -2.61
C ALA A 285 12.79 -9.41 -2.20
N LEU A 286 13.80 -8.59 -1.85
CA LEU A 286 13.60 -7.18 -1.51
C LEU A 286 13.06 -6.37 -2.69
N ALA A 287 13.53 -6.64 -3.91
CA ALA A 287 13.04 -6.01 -5.13
C ALA A 287 11.57 -6.37 -5.40
N ALA A 288 11.19 -7.65 -5.30
CA ALA A 288 9.81 -8.09 -5.47
C ALA A 288 8.87 -7.42 -4.45
N ARG A 289 9.23 -7.41 -3.17
CA ARG A 289 8.47 -6.73 -2.11
C ARG A 289 8.29 -5.25 -2.40
N SER A 290 9.37 -4.57 -2.78
CA SER A 290 9.33 -3.14 -3.11
C SER A 290 8.41 -2.86 -4.29
N TRP A 291 8.39 -3.73 -5.29
CA TRP A 291 7.51 -3.58 -6.45
C TRP A 291 6.04 -3.75 -6.07
N ASP A 292 5.74 -4.73 -5.22
CA ASP A 292 4.37 -4.99 -4.77
C ASP A 292 3.90 -3.98 -3.70
N GLY A 293 4.79 -3.10 -3.21
CA GLY A 293 4.50 -2.12 -2.16
C GLY A 293 4.51 -2.68 -0.74
N VAL A 294 5.07 -3.88 -0.55
CA VAL A 294 5.24 -4.52 0.75
C VAL A 294 6.44 -3.92 1.49
N THR A 295 6.22 -3.55 2.75
CA THR A 295 7.19 -2.80 3.56
C THR A 295 7.66 -3.54 4.81
N SER A 296 7.04 -4.67 5.15
CA SER A 296 7.39 -5.47 6.33
C SER A 296 7.35 -6.98 6.05
N GLU A 297 8.11 -7.75 6.82
CA GLU A 297 8.04 -9.23 6.79
C GLU A 297 6.64 -9.73 7.17
N GLU A 298 5.95 -9.04 8.08
CA GLU A 298 4.59 -9.40 8.49
C GLU A 298 3.63 -9.42 7.29
N GLN A 299 3.71 -8.43 6.41
CA GLN A 299 2.91 -8.38 5.18
C GLN A 299 3.27 -9.51 4.20
N VAL A 300 4.56 -9.85 4.08
CA VAL A 300 5.01 -11.02 3.27
C VAL A 300 4.38 -12.30 3.80
N HIS A 301 4.50 -12.53 5.11
CA HIS A 301 3.95 -13.69 5.76
C HIS A 301 2.42 -13.72 5.67
N HIS A 302 1.74 -12.59 5.78
CA HIS A 302 0.28 -12.52 5.63
C HIS A 302 -0.15 -12.89 4.20
N ALA A 303 0.51 -12.37 3.17
CA ALA A 303 0.24 -12.76 1.78
C ALA A 303 0.42 -14.27 1.58
N LEU A 304 1.50 -14.85 2.12
CA LEU A 304 1.75 -16.28 2.04
C LEU A 304 0.68 -17.10 2.74
N LYS A 305 0.23 -16.68 3.93
CA LYS A 305 -0.87 -17.34 4.66
C LYS A 305 -2.16 -17.28 3.85
N LEU A 306 -2.46 -16.16 3.20
CA LEU A 306 -3.64 -16.00 2.35
C LEU A 306 -3.62 -17.01 1.19
N CYS A 307 -2.50 -17.18 0.51
CA CYS A 307 -2.35 -18.18 -0.55
C CYS A 307 -2.45 -19.62 -0.03
N CYS A 308 -1.81 -19.93 1.12
CA CYS A 308 -1.92 -21.25 1.75
C CYS A 308 -3.38 -21.57 2.13
N TRP A 309 -4.12 -20.58 2.63
CA TRP A 309 -5.54 -20.71 2.92
C TRP A 309 -6.36 -20.99 1.66
N ILE A 310 -6.18 -20.21 0.59
CA ILE A 310 -6.87 -20.44 -0.70
C ILE A 310 -6.64 -21.87 -1.20
N ASN A 311 -5.37 -22.29 -1.28
CA ASN A 311 -5.01 -23.62 -1.79
C ASN A 311 -5.52 -24.77 -0.91
N THR A 312 -5.48 -24.59 0.41
CA THR A 312 -5.97 -25.60 1.36
C THR A 312 -7.48 -25.79 1.19
N ILE A 313 -8.23 -24.70 1.12
CA ILE A 313 -9.67 -24.75 0.92
C ILE A 313 -10.03 -25.34 -0.44
N GLU A 314 -9.34 -24.94 -1.50
CA GLU A 314 -9.55 -25.52 -2.83
C GLU A 314 -9.37 -27.03 -2.80
N ARG A 315 -8.22 -27.51 -2.29
CA ARG A 315 -7.87 -28.92 -2.24
C ARG A 315 -8.83 -29.77 -1.40
N THR A 316 -9.36 -29.20 -0.32
CA THR A 316 -10.18 -29.95 0.66
C THR A 316 -11.67 -29.94 0.35
N ARG A 317 -12.17 -28.89 -0.30
CA ARG A 317 -13.63 -28.70 -0.51
C ARG A 317 -14.07 -28.77 -1.96
N PHE A 318 -13.14 -28.68 -2.90
CA PHE A 318 -13.45 -28.57 -4.32
C PHE A 318 -12.64 -29.57 -5.14
N SER A 319 -12.95 -29.63 -6.43
CA SER A 319 -12.20 -30.44 -7.37
C SER A 319 -10.77 -29.91 -7.51
N PRO A 320 -9.78 -30.80 -7.76
CA PRO A 320 -8.38 -30.40 -7.89
C PRO A 320 -8.17 -29.29 -8.94
N PRO A 321 -7.06 -28.55 -8.86
CA PRO A 321 -6.67 -27.60 -9.90
C PRO A 321 -6.73 -28.24 -11.30
N TYR A 322 -7.12 -27.44 -12.31
CA TYR A 322 -7.28 -27.84 -13.71
C TYR A 322 -8.43 -28.83 -13.99
N VAL A 323 -9.28 -29.09 -13.00
CA VAL A 323 -10.57 -29.76 -13.19
C VAL A 323 -11.66 -28.68 -13.21
N ASP A 324 -12.12 -28.29 -14.40
CA ASP A 324 -13.12 -27.22 -14.60
C ASP A 324 -14.56 -27.65 -14.25
N LYS A 325 -14.74 -28.33 -13.12
CA LYS A 325 -16.05 -28.86 -12.70
C LYS A 325 -16.80 -27.92 -11.77
N ASP A 326 -16.07 -27.13 -10.97
CA ASP A 326 -16.65 -26.32 -9.88
C ASP A 326 -15.98 -24.95 -9.69
N ALA A 327 -15.33 -24.42 -10.75
CA ALA A 327 -14.69 -23.10 -10.72
C ALA A 327 -15.64 -21.99 -10.22
N ASP A 328 -16.89 -21.97 -10.68
CA ASP A 328 -17.88 -20.97 -10.24
C ASP A 328 -18.20 -21.09 -8.74
N ALA A 329 -18.31 -22.32 -8.22
CA ALA A 329 -18.56 -22.56 -6.80
C ALA A 329 -17.37 -22.15 -5.93
N LYS A 330 -16.14 -22.37 -6.42
CA LYS A 330 -14.91 -21.87 -5.78
C LYS A 330 -14.96 -20.34 -5.67
N HIS A 331 -15.18 -19.65 -6.79
CA HIS A 331 -15.23 -18.18 -6.82
C HIS A 331 -16.27 -17.60 -5.86
N VAL A 332 -17.50 -18.11 -5.88
CA VAL A 332 -18.56 -17.66 -4.95
C VAL A 332 -18.15 -17.87 -3.49
N TYR A 333 -17.57 -19.03 -3.16
CA TYR A 333 -17.13 -19.32 -1.79
C TYR A 333 -16.11 -18.31 -1.27
N PHE A 334 -15.09 -18.01 -2.08
CA PHE A 334 -14.00 -17.11 -1.68
C PHE A 334 -14.42 -15.64 -1.70
N LEU A 335 -15.21 -15.20 -2.69
CA LEU A 335 -15.61 -13.80 -2.80
C LEU A 335 -16.35 -13.28 -1.55
N GLU A 336 -17.13 -14.15 -0.90
CA GLU A 336 -17.85 -13.82 0.34
C GLU A 336 -16.93 -13.75 1.59
N ARG A 337 -15.76 -14.38 1.54
CA ARG A 337 -14.91 -14.62 2.72
C ARG A 337 -13.58 -13.88 2.67
N LEU A 338 -13.15 -13.45 1.48
CA LEU A 338 -11.82 -12.88 1.28
C LEU A 338 -11.62 -11.61 2.12
N ALA A 339 -12.66 -10.77 2.27
CA ALA A 339 -12.59 -9.56 3.08
C ALA A 339 -12.10 -9.82 4.52
N ALA A 340 -12.56 -10.91 5.14
CA ALA A 340 -12.10 -11.31 6.47
C ALA A 340 -10.65 -11.80 6.43
N ALA A 341 -10.22 -12.47 5.38
CA ALA A 341 -8.84 -12.98 5.25
C ALA A 341 -7.78 -11.87 5.04
N LEU A 342 -8.19 -10.63 4.72
CA LEU A 342 -7.27 -9.52 4.45
C LEU A 342 -6.73 -8.83 5.71
N THR A 343 -7.21 -9.20 6.90
CA THR A 343 -6.66 -8.73 8.19
C THR A 343 -5.93 -9.86 8.90
N THR A 344 -4.94 -9.52 9.72
CA THR A 344 -4.17 -10.50 10.49
C THR A 344 -5.06 -11.25 11.47
N GLU A 345 -6.02 -10.55 12.07
CA GLU A 345 -7.02 -11.11 12.97
C GLU A 345 -7.98 -12.01 12.19
N GLY A 346 -8.52 -11.54 11.07
CA GLY A 346 -9.54 -12.26 10.34
C GLY A 346 -9.00 -13.53 9.66
N ILE A 347 -7.75 -13.54 9.18
CA ILE A 347 -7.13 -14.79 8.69
C ILE A 347 -6.89 -15.79 9.84
N ALA A 348 -6.60 -15.30 11.05
CA ALA A 348 -6.52 -16.15 12.24
C ALA A 348 -7.90 -16.63 12.72
N GLU A 349 -8.95 -15.83 12.57
CA GLU A 349 -10.35 -16.18 12.92
C GLU A 349 -10.99 -17.16 11.92
N LEU A 350 -10.56 -17.15 10.66
CA LEU A 350 -10.97 -18.17 9.68
C LEU A 350 -10.56 -19.59 10.11
N ARG A 351 -9.65 -19.72 11.08
CA ARG A 351 -9.39 -20.97 11.82
C ARG A 351 -10.62 -21.48 12.58
N GLN A 352 -11.40 -20.59 13.16
CA GLN A 352 -12.51 -20.89 14.09
C GLN A 352 -13.86 -21.06 13.40
N ILE A 353 -14.05 -20.42 12.24
CA ILE A 353 -15.33 -20.44 11.49
C ILE A 353 -15.57 -21.80 10.81
N SER A 354 -14.57 -22.66 10.74
CA SER A 354 -14.73 -24.01 10.19
C SER A 354 -15.27 -24.98 11.22
N GLU A 355 -16.58 -25.24 11.18
CA GLU A 355 -17.23 -26.36 11.89
C GLU A 355 -16.66 -27.74 11.48
N CYS A 356 -15.85 -27.78 10.42
CA CYS A 356 -15.12 -28.95 9.96
C CYS A 356 -13.71 -28.95 10.57
N CYS A 357 -13.34 -30.05 11.22
CA CYS A 357 -12.03 -30.38 11.82
C CYS A 357 -10.79 -30.30 10.89
N TYR A 358 -10.95 -29.76 9.67
CA TYR A 358 -9.98 -29.74 8.57
C TYR A 358 -9.27 -28.37 8.38
N MET A 359 -9.56 -27.33 9.16
CA MET A 359 -8.90 -26.01 8.99
C MET A 359 -7.65 -25.76 9.85
N GLN A 360 -7.11 -26.79 10.51
CA GLN A 360 -5.71 -26.75 10.98
C GLN A 360 -4.70 -26.87 9.80
N GLU A 361 -5.16 -27.19 8.59
CA GLU A 361 -4.30 -27.61 7.48
C GLU A 361 -3.55 -26.46 6.78
N TRP A 362 -4.07 -25.22 6.74
CA TRP A 362 -3.33 -24.16 6.03
C TRP A 362 -2.08 -23.72 6.81
N GLU A 363 -2.11 -23.81 8.15
CA GLU A 363 -0.94 -23.57 9.00
C GLU A 363 0.15 -24.64 8.74
N GLU A 364 -0.26 -25.89 8.44
CA GLU A 364 0.66 -26.97 8.04
C GLU A 364 1.30 -26.67 6.69
N ASP A 365 0.50 -26.25 5.69
CA ASP A 365 1.03 -25.82 4.39
C ASP A 365 1.98 -24.63 4.54
N TYR A 366 1.61 -23.60 5.29
CA TYR A 366 2.46 -22.46 5.60
C TYR A 366 3.77 -22.86 6.29
N SER A 367 3.70 -23.72 7.31
CA SER A 367 4.88 -24.21 8.05
C SER A 367 5.77 -25.06 7.16
N SER A 368 5.18 -25.88 6.28
CA SER A 368 5.87 -26.67 5.27
C SER A 368 6.61 -25.77 4.27
N VAL A 369 5.98 -24.65 3.85
CA VAL A 369 6.61 -23.66 2.97
C VAL A 369 7.85 -23.05 3.63
N LEU A 370 7.72 -22.59 4.88
CA LEU A 370 8.84 -21.97 5.60
C LEU A 370 9.98 -22.97 5.87
N ALA A 371 9.65 -24.19 6.28
CA ALA A 371 10.65 -25.24 6.51
C ALA A 371 11.38 -25.63 5.22
N GLY A 372 10.66 -25.72 4.09
CA GLY A 372 11.26 -25.97 2.79
C GLY A 372 12.14 -24.82 2.31
N TRP A 373 11.72 -23.58 2.55
CA TRP A 373 12.51 -22.39 2.20
C TRP A 373 13.80 -22.33 3.02
N GLN A 374 13.72 -22.55 4.34
CA GLN A 374 14.90 -22.57 5.21
C GLN A 374 15.88 -23.68 4.80
N LEU A 375 15.38 -24.86 4.44
CA LEU A 375 16.23 -25.94 3.95
C LEU A 375 17.00 -25.53 2.68
N MET A 376 16.35 -24.84 1.74
CA MET A 376 17.01 -24.33 0.53
C MET A 376 18.07 -23.27 0.86
N GLU A 377 17.78 -22.40 1.83
CA GLU A 377 18.70 -21.38 2.34
C GLU A 377 19.96 -22.01 2.93
N ASP A 378 19.80 -23.01 3.80
CA ASP A 378 20.90 -23.71 4.47
C ASP A 378 21.80 -24.46 3.49
N MET A 379 21.27 -24.86 2.33
CA MET A 379 22.01 -25.55 1.27
C MET A 379 22.71 -24.61 0.27
N ARG A 380 22.55 -23.29 0.39
CA ARG A 380 23.25 -22.35 -0.49
C ARG A 380 24.77 -22.42 -0.27
N PRO A 381 25.58 -22.14 -1.32
CA PRO A 381 25.18 -21.79 -2.70
C PRO A 381 24.86 -23.00 -3.58
N ASN A 382 25.02 -24.23 -3.09
CA ASN A 382 24.98 -25.44 -3.92
C ASN A 382 23.57 -25.78 -4.43
N SER A 383 22.52 -25.27 -3.77
CA SER A 383 21.12 -25.51 -4.11
C SER A 383 20.55 -24.55 -5.17
N VAL A 384 21.15 -23.38 -5.41
CA VAL A 384 20.57 -22.32 -6.27
C VAL A 384 21.63 -21.77 -7.22
N HIS A 385 21.42 -21.96 -8.52
CA HIS A 385 22.35 -21.53 -9.56
C HIS A 385 21.63 -20.62 -10.55
N ARG A 386 21.98 -19.34 -10.56
CA ARG A 386 21.38 -18.36 -11.49
C ARG A 386 22.19 -18.27 -12.78
N HIS A 387 21.47 -18.19 -13.89
CA HIS A 387 21.99 -17.99 -15.24
C HIS A 387 21.25 -16.78 -15.85
N ASP A 388 21.56 -15.58 -15.35
CA ASP A 388 20.80 -14.35 -15.65
C ASP A 388 20.82 -14.00 -17.15
N ASN A 389 21.89 -14.36 -17.87
CA ASN A 389 21.98 -14.17 -19.31
C ASN A 389 21.00 -15.03 -20.12
N LEU A 390 20.38 -16.02 -19.49
CA LEU A 390 19.35 -16.89 -20.06
C LEU A 390 17.98 -16.67 -19.42
N GLY A 391 17.85 -15.76 -18.44
CA GLY A 391 16.64 -15.64 -17.63
C GLY A 391 16.29 -16.92 -16.87
N MET A 392 17.30 -17.72 -16.47
CA MET A 392 17.09 -19.06 -15.94
C MET A 392 17.67 -19.23 -14.53
N VAL A 393 16.98 -19.99 -13.69
CA VAL A 393 17.53 -20.50 -12.42
C VAL A 393 17.46 -22.02 -12.39
N VAL A 394 18.48 -22.66 -11.81
CA VAL A 394 18.50 -24.09 -11.55
C VAL A 394 18.49 -24.35 -10.04
N LEU A 395 17.43 -25.00 -9.57
CA LEU A 395 17.20 -25.35 -8.17
C LEU A 395 17.52 -26.83 -7.94
N ARG A 396 18.25 -27.14 -6.85
CA ARG A 396 18.67 -28.51 -6.49
C ARG A 396 18.28 -28.82 -5.04
N PRO A 397 17.00 -29.03 -4.74
CA PRO A 397 16.58 -29.38 -3.39
C PRO A 397 16.98 -30.82 -3.04
N ALA A 398 17.26 -31.08 -1.76
CA ALA A 398 17.61 -32.41 -1.26
C ALA A 398 16.45 -33.43 -1.32
N ARG A 399 15.20 -32.95 -1.44
CA ARG A 399 13.96 -33.72 -1.54
C ARG A 399 12.89 -32.87 -2.23
N PRO A 400 11.76 -33.45 -2.70
CA PRO A 400 10.62 -32.65 -3.14
C PRO A 400 10.16 -31.69 -2.02
N LEU A 401 9.91 -30.43 -2.38
CA LEU A 401 9.49 -29.36 -1.47
C LEU A 401 8.21 -28.71 -2.00
N ASN A 402 7.55 -27.93 -1.14
CA ASN A 402 6.45 -27.08 -1.59
C ASN A 402 6.96 -26.06 -2.63
N TYR A 403 6.15 -25.80 -3.66
CA TYR A 403 6.54 -24.94 -4.76
C TYR A 403 6.75 -23.47 -4.32
N TYR A 404 6.01 -22.95 -3.34
CA TYR A 404 6.28 -21.62 -2.77
C TYR A 404 7.65 -21.56 -2.08
N SER A 405 8.12 -22.67 -1.49
CA SER A 405 9.48 -22.73 -0.94
C SER A 405 10.53 -22.61 -2.04
N LEU A 406 10.37 -23.38 -3.12
CA LEU A 406 11.35 -23.47 -4.20
C LEU A 406 11.40 -22.19 -5.04
N PHE A 407 10.24 -21.70 -5.45
CA PHE A 407 10.12 -20.61 -6.43
C PHE A 407 10.38 -19.24 -5.79
N SER A 408 10.40 -19.15 -4.46
CA SER A 408 10.95 -17.97 -3.75
C SER A 408 12.41 -17.67 -4.11
N PHE A 409 13.16 -18.64 -4.65
CA PHE A 409 14.54 -18.46 -5.14
C PHE A 409 14.61 -18.17 -6.64
N ALA A 410 13.47 -18.20 -7.33
CA ALA A 410 13.34 -18.01 -8.77
C ALA A 410 12.86 -16.61 -9.18
N ILE A 411 12.78 -15.68 -8.23
CA ILE A 411 12.30 -14.32 -8.47
C ILE A 411 13.05 -13.68 -9.63
N GLY A 412 12.30 -13.18 -10.61
CA GLY A 412 12.82 -12.52 -11.81
C GLY A 412 13.49 -13.45 -12.83
N ALA A 413 13.31 -14.77 -12.72
CA ALA A 413 13.70 -15.72 -13.76
C ALA A 413 12.47 -16.09 -14.62
N ASP A 414 12.67 -16.18 -15.93
CA ASP A 414 11.67 -16.63 -16.90
C ASP A 414 11.52 -18.16 -16.90
N THR A 415 12.60 -18.88 -16.55
CA THR A 415 12.65 -20.34 -16.55
C THR A 415 13.27 -20.89 -15.26
N VAL A 416 12.59 -21.87 -14.67
CA VAL A 416 13.03 -22.60 -13.48
C VAL A 416 13.27 -24.04 -13.84
N VAL A 417 14.49 -24.52 -13.62
CA VAL A 417 14.83 -25.95 -13.75
C VAL A 417 15.04 -26.52 -12.35
N THR A 418 14.16 -27.42 -11.92
CA THR A 418 14.30 -28.12 -10.64
C THR A 418 14.90 -29.50 -10.87
N VAL A 419 16.07 -29.75 -10.27
CA VAL A 419 16.76 -31.05 -10.31
C VAL A 419 16.49 -31.77 -8.99
N LEU A 420 15.59 -32.72 -9.03
CA LEU A 420 15.21 -33.55 -7.88
C LEU A 420 16.12 -34.78 -7.75
N PRO A 421 16.20 -35.40 -6.55
CA PRO A 421 16.90 -36.66 -6.36
C PRO A 421 16.43 -37.75 -7.33
N GLY A 422 17.35 -38.64 -7.72
CA GLY A 422 17.04 -39.76 -8.61
C GLY A 422 16.92 -39.40 -10.09
N ASN A 423 17.63 -38.35 -10.54
CA ASN A 423 17.64 -37.88 -11.93
C ASN A 423 16.25 -37.48 -12.44
N ARG A 424 15.43 -36.89 -11.57
CA ARG A 424 14.15 -36.28 -11.93
C ARG A 424 14.35 -34.80 -12.20
N TYR A 425 13.78 -34.32 -13.29
CA TYR A 425 13.89 -32.93 -13.72
C TYR A 425 12.50 -32.37 -13.95
N GLU A 426 12.24 -31.19 -13.42
CA GLU A 426 11.01 -30.42 -13.66
C GLU A 426 11.43 -29.08 -14.25
N VAL A 427 10.73 -28.64 -15.30
CA VAL A 427 10.98 -27.38 -15.98
C VAL A 427 9.69 -26.58 -16.00
N GLU A 428 9.76 -25.34 -15.53
CA GLU A 428 8.67 -24.39 -15.59
C GLU A 428 9.14 -23.14 -16.32
N SER A 429 8.35 -22.65 -17.27
CA SER A 429 8.63 -21.45 -18.07
C SER A 429 7.37 -20.60 -18.16
N ARG A 430 7.54 -19.28 -18.06
CA ARG A 430 6.45 -18.30 -18.07
C ARG A 430 6.27 -17.62 -19.44
#